data_AF-A0A8S2G2W1-F1
#
_entry.id   AF-A0A8S2G2W1-F1
#
_cell.length_a   1.000
_cell.length_b   1.000
_cell.length_c   1.000
_cell.angle_alpha   90.00
_cell.angle_beta   90.00
_cell.angle_gamma   90.00
#
_symmetry.space_group_name_H-M   'P 1'
#
loop_
_entity.id
_entity.type
_entity.pdbx_description
1 polymer ?
#
loop_
_entity_poly.entity_id
_entity_poly.type
_entity_poly.pdbx_seq_one_letter_code
_entity_poly.pdbx_strand_id
1 'polypeptide(L)'
;MQFPLNGLTFVLDQLDLRFKEKTQLINYLREQNAKIASVLTASTDYLLVKREMDTYKTLRAKKLGIPSLNINYIYECQQNPDTVIDPNSFIVTSPEDKENFKNGNIPIK
;
A
#
# COMPACT_ATOMS: atom_id res chain seq x y z
N MET A 1 -1.42 -15.23 9.78
CA MET A 1 -0.65 -14.06 10.26
C MET A 1 -1.47 -12.83 9.94
N GLN A 2 -1.93 -12.13 10.97
CA GLN A 2 -2.66 -10.87 10.82
C GLN A 2 -1.63 -9.79 10.49
N PHE A 3 -1.87 -8.96 9.48
CA PHE A 3 -0.94 -7.92 9.04
C PHE A 3 -1.26 -6.64 9.82
N PRO A 4 -0.57 -6.33 10.92
CA PRO A 4 -0.92 -5.17 11.71
C PRO A 4 -0.35 -3.94 11.02
N LEU A 5 -1.22 -2.98 10.65
CA LEU A 5 -0.81 -1.70 10.05
C LEU A 5 0.15 -0.88 10.96
N ASN A 6 0.29 -1.31 12.22
CA ASN A 6 1.12 -0.71 13.26
C ASN A 6 2.60 -0.67 12.86
N GLY A 7 3.18 0.53 12.93
CA GLY A 7 4.61 0.75 12.70
C GLY A 7 5.00 0.85 11.22
N LEU A 8 4.11 0.47 10.30
CA LEU A 8 4.36 0.53 8.87
C LEU A 8 4.29 1.97 8.35
N THR A 9 5.14 2.27 7.37
CA THR A 9 5.25 3.56 6.71
C THR A 9 4.63 3.49 5.33
N PHE A 10 3.52 4.20 5.15
CA PHE A 10 2.80 4.31 3.91
C PHE A 10 3.09 5.64 3.23
N VAL A 11 3.21 5.62 1.89
CA VAL A 11 3.07 6.83 1.07
C VAL A 11 1.78 6.72 0.29
N LEU A 12 0.99 7.79 0.26
CA LEU A 12 -0.26 7.82 -0.48
C LEU A 12 -0.07 8.44 -1.87
N ASP A 13 -0.46 7.71 -2.91
CA ASP A 13 -0.70 8.30 -4.22
C ASP A 13 -2.11 8.92 -4.25
N GLN A 14 -2.17 10.22 -4.50
CA GLN A 14 -3.37 11.03 -4.26
C GLN A 14 -4.16 11.32 -5.53
N LEU A 15 -3.68 10.87 -6.69
CA LEU A 15 -4.19 11.27 -8.00
C LEU A 15 -5.67 10.95 -8.22
N ASP A 16 -6.24 9.95 -7.53
CA ASP A 16 -7.63 9.52 -7.70
C ASP A 16 -8.48 9.49 -6.41
N LEU A 17 -8.03 10.17 -5.36
CA LEU A 17 -8.77 10.23 -4.09
C LEU A 17 -9.47 11.57 -3.91
N ARG A 18 -10.78 11.51 -3.61
CA ARG A 18 -11.50 12.70 -3.17
C ARG A 18 -10.97 13.14 -1.80
N PHE A 19 -11.04 14.45 -1.52
CA PHE A 19 -10.54 15.01 -0.26
C PHE A 19 -11.09 14.28 0.98
N LYS A 20 -12.40 13.97 1.00
CA LYS A 20 -13.04 13.25 2.10
C LYS A 20 -12.48 11.82 2.27
N GLU A 21 -12.34 11.08 1.17
CA GLU A 21 -11.80 9.72 1.16
C GLU A 21 -10.36 9.71 1.67
N LYS A 22 -9.54 10.64 1.19
CA LYS A 22 -8.16 10.83 1.63
C LYS A 22 -8.08 11.07 3.14
N THR A 23 -8.89 11.99 3.67
CA THR A 23 -8.89 12.30 5.10
C THR A 23 -9.30 11.10 5.95
N GLN A 24 -10.33 10.36 5.53
CA GLN A 24 -10.76 9.15 6.24
C GLN A 24 -9.67 8.07 6.25
N LEU A 25 -9.04 7.81 5.11
CA LEU A 25 -7.94 6.86 5.01
C LEU A 25 -6.75 7.24 5.90
N ILE A 26 -6.36 8.51 5.87
CA ILE A 26 -5.26 9.04 6.69
C ILE A 26 -5.58 8.90 8.19
N ASN A 27 -6.81 9.20 8.59
CA ASN A 27 -7.23 9.08 9.99
C ASN A 27 -7.20 7.62 10.44
N TYR A 28 -7.75 6.69 9.65
CA TYR A 28 -7.74 5.27 9.97
C TYR A 28 -6.31 4.72 10.10
N LEU A 29 -5.41 5.01 9.15
CA LEU A 29 -4.02 4.59 9.23
C LEU A 29 -3.34 5.10 10.52
N ARG A 30 -3.60 6.35 10.91
CA ARG A 30 -3.07 6.93 12.16
C ARG A 30 -3.62 6.24 13.41
N GLU A 31 -4.91 5.93 13.44
CA GLU A 31 -5.55 5.18 14.53
C GLU A 31 -4.92 3.80 14.71
N GLN A 32 -4.44 3.19 13.62
CA GLN A 32 -3.73 1.90 13.65
C GLN A 32 -2.21 2.04 13.92
N ASN A 33 -1.73 3.21 14.37
CA ASN A 33 -0.31 3.51 14.58
C ASN A 33 0.58 3.37 13.33
N ALA A 34 0.00 3.52 12.14
CA ALA A 34 0.78 3.59 10.91
C ALA A 34 1.34 5.00 10.68
N LYS A 35 2.49 5.07 10.01
CA LYS A 35 3.13 6.33 9.60
C LYS A 35 2.74 6.66 8.17
N ILE A 36 2.48 7.93 7.90
CA ILE A 36 2.14 8.41 6.56
C ILE A 36 3.18 9.43 6.13
N ALA A 37 3.99 9.06 5.15
CA ALA A 37 5.01 9.91 4.56
C ALA A 37 4.48 10.62 3.30
N SER A 38 5.01 11.82 3.03
CA SER A 38 4.70 12.60 1.82
C SER A 38 5.52 12.16 0.61
N VAL A 39 6.70 11.58 0.84
CA VAL A 39 7.70 11.24 -0.16
C VAL A 39 8.12 9.78 -0.03
N LEU A 40 8.30 9.09 -1.17
CA LEU A 40 8.87 7.75 -1.24
C LEU A 40 10.36 7.77 -0.88
N THR A 41 10.69 7.03 0.17
CA THR A 41 12.05 6.80 0.69
C THR A 41 12.30 5.30 0.83
N ALA A 42 13.56 4.90 1.01
CA ALA A 42 13.91 3.50 1.27
C ALA A 42 13.33 2.94 2.59
N SER A 43 12.84 3.81 3.48
CA SER A 43 12.14 3.45 4.72
C SER A 43 10.62 3.36 4.54
N THR A 44 10.12 3.52 3.31
CA THR A 44 8.69 3.33 3.02
C THR A 44 8.42 1.86 2.83
N ASP A 45 7.43 1.34 3.55
CA ASP A 45 7.04 -0.07 3.45
C ASP A 45 6.10 -0.29 2.26
N TYR A 46 5.10 0.58 2.06
CA TYR A 46 4.13 0.45 0.97
C TYR A 46 3.75 1.79 0.33
N LEU A 47 3.55 1.78 -0.98
CA LEU A 47 2.84 2.83 -1.71
C LEU A 47 1.36 2.47 -1.80
N LEU A 48 0.46 3.31 -1.29
CA LEU A 48 -0.98 3.14 -1.43
C LEU A 48 -1.48 3.76 -2.74
N VAL A 49 -2.17 2.95 -3.55
CA VAL A 49 -2.71 3.32 -4.86
C VAL A 49 -4.13 2.81 -5.02
N LYS A 50 -5.00 3.57 -5.70
CA LYS A 50 -6.42 3.20 -5.88
C LYS A 50 -6.62 2.20 -7.02
N ARG A 51 -5.82 2.32 -8.07
CA ARG A 51 -5.87 1.53 -9.29
C ARG A 51 -4.50 1.48 -9.94
N GLU A 52 -4.35 0.57 -10.89
CA GLU A 52 -3.15 0.47 -11.71
C GLU A 52 -3.00 1.71 -12.61
N MET A 53 -1.98 2.51 -12.33
CA MET A 53 -1.64 3.72 -13.08
C MET A 53 -0.15 3.99 -13.04
N ASP A 54 0.39 4.45 -14.16
CA ASP A 54 1.77 4.95 -14.25
C ASP A 54 1.82 6.40 -13.80
N THR A 55 2.13 6.59 -12.52
CA THR A 55 2.35 7.89 -11.90
C THR A 55 3.83 8.02 -11.58
N TYR A 56 4.29 9.26 -11.34
CA TYR A 56 5.65 9.47 -10.85
C TYR A 56 5.95 8.63 -9.59
N LYS A 57 4.96 8.45 -8.72
CA LYS A 57 5.12 7.68 -7.47
C LYS A 57 5.16 6.18 -7.74
N THR A 58 4.31 5.63 -8.61
CA THR A 58 4.35 4.18 -8.91
C THR A 58 5.64 3.79 -9.63
N LEU A 59 6.09 4.61 -10.59
CA LEU A 59 7.38 4.42 -11.26
C LEU A 59 8.56 4.52 -10.28
N ARG A 60 8.52 5.47 -9.35
CA ARG A 60 9.56 5.62 -8.32
C ARG A 60 9.54 4.48 -7.30
N ALA A 61 8.37 4.02 -6.88
CA ALA A 61 8.23 2.89 -5.98
C ALA A 61 8.82 1.62 -6.61
N LYS A 62 8.54 1.37 -7.90
CA LYS A 62 9.16 0.28 -8.66
C LYS A 62 10.69 0.36 -8.67
N LYS A 63 11.26 1.53 -8.94
CA LYS A 63 12.73 1.74 -8.91
C LYS A 63 13.35 1.51 -7.52
N LEU A 64 12.58 1.76 -6.45
CA LEU A 64 13.03 1.59 -5.07
C LEU A 64 12.71 0.20 -4.51
N GLY A 65 12.06 -0.68 -5.28
CA GLY A 65 11.59 -1.99 -4.80
C GLY A 65 10.48 -1.90 -3.76
N ILE A 66 9.75 -0.78 -3.70
CA ILE A 66 8.66 -0.56 -2.75
C ILE A 66 7.37 -1.12 -3.36
N PRO A 67 6.71 -2.08 -2.70
CA PRO A 67 5.46 -2.65 -3.18
C PRO A 67 4.33 -1.62 -3.19
N SER A 68 3.46 -1.74 -4.20
CA SER A 68 2.26 -0.90 -4.35
C SER A 68 1.03 -1.68 -3.90
N LEU A 69 0.33 -1.17 -2.90
CA LEU A 69 -0.83 -1.79 -2.26
C LEU A 69 -2.11 -1.05 -2.67
N ASN A 70 -3.16 -1.81 -2.98
CA ASN A 70 -4.46 -1.27 -3.31
C ASN A 70 -5.11 -0.67 -2.06
N ILE A 71 -5.62 0.56 -2.15
CA ILE A 71 -6.32 1.24 -1.05
C ILE A 71 -7.55 0.46 -0.58
N ASN A 72 -8.19 -0.33 -1.45
CA ASN A 72 -9.34 -1.16 -1.07
C ASN A 72 -9.01 -2.15 0.05
N TYR A 73 -7.77 -2.67 0.08
CA TYR A 73 -7.32 -3.53 1.17
C TYR A 73 -7.38 -2.82 2.53
N ILE A 74 -7.02 -1.53 2.58
CA ILE A 74 -7.11 -0.74 3.81
C ILE A 74 -8.58 -0.55 4.24
N TYR A 75 -9.49 -0.37 3.28
CA TYR A 75 -10.93 -0.32 3.58
C TYR A 75 -11.48 -1.66 4.04
N GLU A 76 -10.98 -2.77 3.50
CA GLU A 76 -11.33 -4.12 3.96
C GLU A 76 -10.84 -4.35 5.40
N CYS A 77 -9.62 -3.93 5.73
CA CYS A 77 -9.10 -3.97 7.11
C CYS A 77 -9.97 -3.16 8.09
N GLN A 78 -10.53 -2.03 7.62
CA GLN A 78 -11.42 -1.20 8.43
C GLN A 78 -12.75 -1.92 8.74
N GLN A 79 -13.27 -2.71 7.81
CA GLN A 79 -14.52 -3.45 7.97
C GLN A 79 -14.30 -4.80 8.69
N ASN A 80 -13.19 -5.45 8.39
CA ASN A 80 -12.81 -6.78 8.85
C ASN A 80 -11.35 -6.73 9.35
N PRO A 81 -11.14 -6.55 10.66
CA PRO A 81 -9.80 -6.47 11.24
C PRO A 81 -8.92 -7.72 11.01
N ASP A 82 -9.54 -8.87 10.70
CA ASP A 82 -8.86 -10.13 10.40
C ASP A 82 -8.47 -10.29 8.92
N THR A 83 -8.63 -9.24 8.11
CA THR A 83 -8.25 -9.26 6.69
C THR A 83 -6.76 -9.56 6.55
N VAL A 84 -6.46 -10.64 5.84
CA VAL A 84 -5.08 -11.07 5.56
C VAL A 84 -4.62 -10.43 4.26
N ILE A 85 -3.37 -9.98 4.22
CA ILE A 85 -2.76 -9.46 3.00
C ILE A 85 -2.60 -10.60 1.98
N ASP A 86 -3.08 -10.39 0.75
CA ASP A 86 -3.03 -11.39 -0.31
C ASP A 86 -2.48 -10.78 -1.62
N PRO A 87 -2.08 -11.59 -2.61
CA PRO A 87 -1.50 -11.09 -3.86
C PRO A 87 -2.40 -10.10 -4.62
N ASN A 88 -3.73 -10.19 -4.48
CA ASN A 88 -4.69 -9.27 -5.09
C ASN A 88 -4.80 -7.95 -4.32
N SER A 89 -4.33 -7.90 -3.07
CA SER A 89 -4.22 -6.65 -2.31
C SER A 89 -3.17 -5.72 -2.93
N PHE A 90 -2.25 -6.23 -3.75
CA PHE A 90 -1.21 -5.44 -4.42
C PHE A 90 -1.66 -4.97 -5.80
N ILE A 91 -1.34 -3.71 -6.11
CA ILE A 91 -1.36 -3.20 -7.48
C ILE A 91 -0.05 -3.66 -8.12
N VAL A 92 -0.11 -4.86 -8.69
CA VAL A 92 1.04 -5.47 -9.32
C VAL A 92 1.08 -5.06 -10.79
N THR A 93 2.00 -4.17 -11.13
CA THR A 93 2.11 -3.51 -12.44
C THR A 93 2.72 -4.39 -13.53
N SER A 94 3.15 -5.62 -13.20
CA SER A 94 3.61 -6.58 -14.20
C SER A 94 3.34 -8.05 -13.78
N PRO A 95 3.17 -8.98 -14.73
CA PRO A 95 3.06 -10.41 -14.43
C PRO A 95 4.26 -10.96 -13.64
N GLU A 96 5.46 -10.45 -13.89
CA GLU A 96 6.69 -10.82 -13.17
C GLU A 96 6.64 -10.43 -11.69
N ASP A 97 6.13 -9.23 -11.39
CA ASP A 97 5.95 -8.79 -10.01
C ASP A 97 4.90 -9.67 -9.28
N LYS A 98 3.91 -10.24 -10.00
CA LYS A 98 2.90 -11.16 -9.41
C LYS A 98 3.52 -12.51 -9.09
N GLU A 99 4.39 -13.00 -9.96
CA GLU A 99 5.15 -14.24 -9.71
C GLU A 99 6.16 -14.05 -8.57
N ASN A 100 6.86 -12.91 -8.53
CA ASN A 100 7.79 -12.58 -7.44
C ASN A 100 7.06 -12.49 -6.09
N PHE A 101 5.83 -11.97 -6.05
CA PHE A 101 5.01 -12.01 -4.83
C PHE A 101 4.63 -13.44 -4.43
N LYS A 102 4.10 -14.23 -5.38
CA LYS A 102 3.70 -15.63 -5.12
C LYS A 102 4.85 -16.48 -4.60
N ASN A 103 6.06 -16.19 -5.06
CA ASN A 103 7.28 -16.88 -4.66
C ASN A 103 7.88 -16.36 -3.34
N GLY A 104 7.24 -15.39 -2.67
CA GLY A 104 7.72 -14.81 -1.41
C GLY A 104 8.96 -13.92 -1.55
N ASN A 105 9.31 -13.52 -2.78
CA ASN A 105 10.49 -12.70 -3.06
C ASN A 105 10.26 -11.20 -2.90
N ILE A 106 9.01 -10.79 -2.68
CA ILE A 106 8.69 -9.43 -2.23
C ILE A 106 8.77 -9.46 -0.70
N PRO A 107 9.71 -8.73 -0.08
CA PRO A 107 9.82 -8.68 1.37
C PRO A 107 8.55 -8.03 1.93
N ILE A 108 7.67 -8.86 2.48
CA ILE A 108 6.62 -8.41 3.40
C ILE A 108 7.36 -8.16 4.71
N LYS A 109 7.71 -6.89 4.97
CA LYS A 109 8.19 -6.46 6.28
C LYS A 109 7.02 -6.30 7.24
#